data_AF-A0A815T5G6-F1
#
_entry.id   AF-A0A815T5G6-F1
#
_cell.length_a   1.000
_cell.length_b   1.000
_cell.length_c   1.000
_cell.angle_alpha   90.00
_cell.angle_beta   90.00
_cell.angle_gamma   90.00
#
_symmetry.space_group_name_H-M   'P 1'
#
loop_
_entity.id
_entity.type
_entity.pdbx_description
1 polymer ?
#
loop_
_entity_poly.entity_id
_entity_poly.type
_entity_poly.pdbx_seq_one_letter_code
_entity_poly.pdbx_strand_id
1 'polypeptide(L)'
;MAKGFIASAVGLNADLQEHLTCVIHRGLLDHPMMLPCKGKHRLCQECTRELIGSSRNIACPECRESYIVPQDWATVWFDRVLHHITSKLSSNETEINQKVIKFVQESYFRHGSSNQRLHIKSVQMVSNLRLKANFDKCKQTIKSHEITTLLHGTTRRSALFISGQGFRIPESFERNDENGKEGELKFGKAIYFANAKKATEYGKNILVLADCILGRIEEKHVSELKLTPSIIHQRGYDTIHYNDYEKGIDNQEWAVYRADQCYPLCIIEYEFLDINNSSEDVLLNSIKKMSPMFPNSNVIRQALTGTENQCKEALRFIGDAAKNNSLSVSTVTSWLRTSLSKDQVGTLLKHPNETVRILFLRALWQIGQRDRSPELYVHLIFHWKLLIESLQSGYTDVSWRACGVLTNMAAVITHVRKALISSEVLNQLMLLLKRAVQFEDKTCVLTVLHLMANIAASEHEIMKQQKNILDYVNQNLLDHNDIEIQEAGNRLFCNIIGKGILSADWKRGGYKDVAVAPTID
;
A
#
# COMPACT_ATOMS: atom_id res chain seq x y z
N MET A 1 -6.22 -9.35 -33.34
CA MET A 1 -7.35 -9.59 -32.42
C MET A 1 -7.06 -9.00 -31.04
N ALA A 2 -7.09 -7.66 -30.89
CA ALA A 2 -6.75 -6.96 -29.64
C ALA A 2 -7.76 -5.83 -29.30
N LYS A 3 -9.00 -5.92 -29.77
CA LYS A 3 -10.05 -4.90 -29.53
C LYS A 3 -10.78 -5.05 -28.18
N GLY A 4 -10.42 -6.02 -27.35
CA GLY A 4 -11.12 -6.33 -26.09
C GLY A 4 -10.55 -5.70 -24.81
N PHE A 5 -9.39 -5.04 -24.86
CA PHE A 5 -8.70 -4.55 -23.66
C PHE A 5 -9.24 -3.20 -23.12
N ILE A 6 -9.85 -2.38 -23.99
CA ILE A 6 -10.16 -0.96 -23.72
C ILE A 6 -11.46 -0.77 -22.91
N ALA A 7 -12.40 -1.72 -22.95
CA ALA A 7 -13.68 -1.60 -22.25
C ALA A 7 -13.53 -1.66 -20.71
N SER A 8 -12.49 -2.32 -20.19
CA SER A 8 -12.38 -2.62 -18.76
C SER A 8 -11.96 -1.42 -17.90
N ALA A 9 -11.09 -0.54 -18.39
CA ALA A 9 -10.61 0.63 -17.62
C ALA A 9 -11.54 1.85 -17.74
N VAL A 10 -12.18 2.04 -18.89
CA VAL A 10 -13.20 3.08 -19.10
C VAL A 10 -14.51 2.71 -18.40
N GLY A 11 -14.90 1.43 -18.44
CA GLY A 11 -15.99 0.89 -17.61
C GLY A 11 -15.71 1.06 -16.12
N LEU A 12 -14.46 0.88 -15.67
CA LEU A 12 -14.06 1.07 -14.28
C LEU A 12 -14.41 2.47 -13.76
N ASN A 13 -14.18 3.53 -14.55
CA ASN A 13 -14.40 4.89 -14.09
C ASN A 13 -15.89 5.27 -14.09
N ALA A 14 -16.66 4.79 -15.08
CA ALA A 14 -18.12 4.95 -15.10
C ALA A 14 -18.79 4.16 -13.96
N ASP A 15 -18.38 2.90 -13.75
CA ASP A 15 -18.87 2.05 -12.66
C ASP A 15 -18.47 2.62 -11.29
N LEU A 16 -17.23 3.12 -11.14
CA LEU A 16 -16.81 3.80 -9.90
C LEU A 16 -17.59 5.09 -9.67
N GLN A 17 -17.84 5.90 -10.70
CA GLN A 17 -18.56 7.16 -10.56
C GLN A 17 -20.04 6.93 -10.21
N GLU A 18 -20.68 5.92 -10.79
CA GLU A 18 -22.02 5.47 -10.39
C GLU A 18 -22.02 4.91 -8.95
N HIS A 19 -20.95 4.24 -8.53
CA HIS A 19 -20.78 3.73 -7.17
C HIS A 19 -20.32 4.77 -6.14
N LEU A 20 -19.92 5.97 -6.58
CA LEU A 20 -19.42 7.05 -5.74
C LEU A 20 -20.31 8.30 -5.79
N THR A 21 -21.52 8.20 -6.35
CA THR A 21 -22.47 9.32 -6.37
C THR A 21 -23.63 9.06 -5.41
N CYS A 22 -24.06 10.12 -4.72
CA CYS A 22 -25.24 10.06 -3.87
C CYS A 22 -26.50 9.93 -4.72
N VAL A 23 -27.35 8.97 -4.38
CA VAL A 23 -28.64 8.79 -5.04
C VAL A 23 -29.56 10.02 -4.92
N ILE A 24 -29.49 10.78 -3.82
CA ILE A 24 -30.34 11.96 -3.60
C ILE A 24 -29.78 13.17 -4.35
N HIS A 25 -28.56 13.59 -4.04
CA HIS A 25 -28.02 14.86 -4.55
C HIS A 25 -27.12 14.70 -5.80
N ARG A 26 -26.88 13.47 -6.27
CA ARG A 26 -26.06 13.11 -7.45
C ARG A 26 -24.62 13.66 -7.46
N GLY A 27 -24.13 14.16 -6.33
CA GLY A 27 -22.75 14.58 -6.14
C GLY A 27 -21.86 13.43 -5.67
N LEU A 28 -20.55 13.60 -5.75
CA LEU A 28 -19.58 12.64 -5.22
C LEU A 28 -19.80 12.44 -3.72
N LEU A 29 -19.73 11.19 -3.28
CA LEU A 29 -19.94 10.79 -1.90
C LEU A 29 -18.75 11.21 -1.04
N ASP A 30 -18.95 12.25 -0.23
CA ASP A 30 -18.14 12.47 0.96
C ASP A 30 -18.76 11.63 2.09
N HIS A 31 -17.99 10.67 2.62
CA HIS A 31 -18.43 9.71 3.64
C HIS A 31 -19.68 8.88 3.23
N PRO A 32 -19.55 7.97 2.24
CA PRO A 32 -20.67 7.17 1.75
C PRO A 32 -21.30 6.30 2.83
N MET A 33 -22.59 6.47 3.06
CA MET A 33 -23.42 5.54 3.82
C MET A 33 -24.30 4.81 2.83
N MET A 34 -24.28 3.49 2.84
CA MET A 34 -25.22 2.73 2.03
C MET A 34 -26.47 2.37 2.85
N LEU A 35 -27.49 1.92 2.14
CA LEU A 35 -28.76 1.57 2.76
C LEU A 35 -28.86 0.04 2.92
N PRO A 36 -29.65 -0.46 3.88
CA PRO A 36 -29.81 -1.89 4.19
C PRO A 36 -30.56 -2.65 3.12
N CYS A 37 -30.96 -2.00 2.03
CA CYS A 37 -31.54 -2.60 0.83
C CYS A 37 -30.49 -3.44 0.07
N LYS A 38 -29.96 -4.47 0.74
CA LYS A 38 -28.90 -5.38 0.29
C LYS A 38 -27.64 -4.66 -0.21
N GLY A 39 -27.36 -3.47 0.32
CA GLY A 39 -26.20 -2.68 -0.09
C GLY A 39 -26.24 -2.22 -1.56
N LYS A 40 -27.43 -2.03 -2.13
CA LYS A 40 -27.55 -1.59 -3.53
C LYS A 40 -27.43 -0.07 -3.71
N HIS A 41 -27.98 0.72 -2.78
CA HIS A 41 -28.11 2.17 -2.93
C HIS A 41 -27.32 2.92 -1.87
N ARG A 42 -26.74 4.06 -2.25
CA ARG A 42 -25.77 4.83 -1.46
C ARG A 42 -26.21 6.27 -1.32
N LEU A 43 -26.00 6.82 -0.15
CA LEU A 43 -26.26 8.20 0.21
C LEU A 43 -25.01 8.83 0.83
N CYS A 44 -24.83 10.14 0.69
CA CYS A 44 -23.83 10.81 1.50
C CYS A 44 -24.30 10.86 2.96
N GLN A 45 -23.38 11.20 3.86
CA GLN A 45 -23.71 11.31 5.27
C GLN A 45 -24.81 12.37 5.54
N GLU A 46 -24.79 13.48 4.80
CA GLU A 46 -25.75 14.58 4.95
C GLU A 46 -27.16 14.15 4.53
N CYS A 47 -27.33 13.63 3.31
CA CYS A 47 -28.64 13.13 2.86
C CYS A 47 -29.14 11.93 3.66
N THR A 48 -28.25 11.16 4.29
CA THR A 48 -28.67 10.10 5.21
C THR A 48 -29.17 10.69 6.52
N ARG A 49 -28.51 11.73 7.08
CA ARG A 49 -29.01 12.44 8.26
C ARG A 49 -30.37 13.07 7.99
N GLU A 50 -30.55 13.68 6.82
CA GLU A 50 -31.85 14.22 6.40
C GLU A 50 -32.92 13.14 6.25
N LEU A 51 -32.57 12.02 5.60
CA LEU A 51 -33.49 10.91 5.39
C LEU A 51 -33.93 10.25 6.72
N ILE A 52 -33.02 10.17 7.69
CA ILE A 52 -33.31 9.67 9.04
C ILE A 52 -34.14 10.67 9.82
N GLY A 53 -33.78 11.95 9.80
CA GLY A 53 -34.43 12.99 10.60
C GLY A 53 -34.56 12.55 12.06
N SER A 54 -35.80 12.52 12.57
CA SER A 54 -36.15 12.00 13.90
C SER A 54 -36.75 10.58 13.88
N SER A 55 -36.91 9.98 12.71
CA SER A 55 -37.55 8.67 12.54
C SER A 55 -36.52 7.55 12.56
N ARG A 56 -36.80 6.48 13.29
CA ARG A 56 -36.02 5.23 13.19
C ARG A 56 -36.40 4.39 11.98
N ASN A 57 -37.55 4.66 11.36
CA ASN A 57 -38.02 3.91 10.21
C ASN A 57 -37.83 4.78 8.97
N ILE A 58 -36.96 4.33 8.07
CA ILE A 58 -36.67 5.03 6.81
C ILE A 58 -36.91 4.11 5.62
N ALA A 59 -37.35 4.69 4.52
CA ALA A 59 -37.49 4.00 3.25
C ALA A 59 -36.37 4.44 2.31
N CYS A 60 -35.78 3.49 1.60
CA CYS A 60 -34.81 3.81 0.56
C CYS A 60 -35.48 4.63 -0.56
N PRO A 61 -34.93 5.80 -0.95
CA PRO A 61 -35.56 6.65 -1.99
C PRO A 61 -35.60 5.98 -3.37
N GLU A 62 -34.69 5.04 -3.65
CA GLU A 62 -34.65 4.28 -4.91
C GLU A 62 -35.60 3.08 -4.90
N CYS A 63 -35.35 2.11 -4.00
CA CYS A 63 -36.07 0.83 -4.03
C CYS A 63 -37.29 0.78 -3.09
N ARG A 64 -37.55 1.83 -2.31
CA ARG A 64 -38.68 1.96 -1.36
C ARG A 64 -38.73 0.91 -0.24
N GLU A 65 -37.70 0.06 -0.13
CA GLU A 65 -37.57 -0.89 0.97
C GLU A 65 -37.42 -0.12 2.29
N SER A 66 -38.24 -0.48 3.28
CA SER A 66 -38.27 0.17 4.59
C SER A 66 -37.46 -0.61 5.62
N TYR A 67 -36.77 0.10 6.51
CA TYR A 67 -35.90 -0.52 7.51
C TYR A 67 -35.80 0.33 8.77
N ILE A 68 -35.61 -0.37 9.88
CA ILE A 68 -35.39 0.23 11.20
C ILE A 68 -33.89 0.45 11.38
N VAL A 69 -33.50 1.70 11.57
CA VAL A 69 -32.14 2.16 11.79
C VAL A 69 -31.74 1.83 13.25
N PRO A 70 -30.70 1.00 13.48
CA PRO A 70 -30.18 0.74 14.82
C PRO A 70 -29.66 2.01 15.48
N GLN A 71 -29.71 2.05 16.81
CA GLN A 71 -29.34 3.24 17.59
C GLN A 71 -27.84 3.61 17.47
N ASP A 72 -27.02 2.67 17.00
CA ASP A 72 -25.57 2.73 16.75
C ASP A 72 -25.22 2.69 15.25
N TRP A 73 -26.19 2.95 14.38
CA TRP A 73 -26.09 2.88 12.92
C TRP A 73 -24.84 3.55 12.34
N ALA A 74 -24.47 4.74 12.82
CA ALA A 74 -23.36 5.49 12.26
C ALA A 74 -22.01 4.75 12.40
N THR A 75 -21.88 3.90 13.43
CA THR A 75 -20.63 3.23 13.79
C THR A 75 -20.51 1.85 13.14
N VAL A 76 -21.57 1.03 13.20
CA VAL A 76 -21.54 -0.36 12.70
C VAL A 76 -21.61 -0.44 11.18
N TRP A 77 -22.19 0.57 10.53
CA TRP A 77 -22.50 0.52 9.11
C TRP A 77 -21.36 1.04 8.23
N PHE A 78 -20.62 2.06 8.69
CA PHE A 78 -19.42 2.58 8.02
C PHE A 78 -18.41 1.47 7.74
N ASP A 79 -18.21 0.58 8.72
CA ASP A 79 -17.31 -0.57 8.63
C ASP A 79 -17.74 -1.59 7.55
N ARG A 80 -19.05 -1.80 7.34
CA ARG A 80 -19.58 -2.71 6.30
C ARG A 80 -19.42 -2.14 4.90
N VAL A 81 -19.60 -0.82 4.74
CA VAL A 81 -19.39 -0.12 3.45
C VAL A 81 -17.93 -0.16 3.07
N LEU A 82 -17.06 0.19 4.01
CA LEU A 82 -15.62 0.12 3.81
C LEU A 82 -15.21 -1.29 3.45
N HIS A 83 -15.66 -2.32 4.17
CA HIS A 83 -15.35 -3.72 3.86
C HIS A 83 -15.79 -4.13 2.44
N HIS A 84 -17.00 -3.75 2.00
CA HIS A 84 -17.50 -4.06 0.65
C HIS A 84 -16.76 -3.31 -0.46
N ILE A 85 -16.43 -2.03 -0.24
CA ILE A 85 -15.66 -1.23 -1.20
C ILE A 85 -14.23 -1.77 -1.30
N THR A 86 -13.55 -1.97 -0.17
CA THR A 86 -12.17 -2.47 -0.17
C THR A 86 -12.07 -3.91 -0.67
N SER A 87 -13.09 -4.78 -0.49
CA SER A 87 -13.03 -6.15 -1.03
C SER A 87 -13.11 -6.18 -2.55
N LYS A 88 -14.00 -5.36 -3.15
CA LYS A 88 -14.06 -5.16 -4.60
C LYS A 88 -12.81 -4.48 -5.18
N LEU A 89 -12.22 -3.51 -4.47
CA LEU A 89 -10.98 -2.88 -4.91
C LEU A 89 -9.81 -3.88 -4.91
N SER A 90 -9.68 -4.72 -3.88
CA SER A 90 -8.60 -5.72 -3.77
C SER A 90 -8.67 -6.84 -4.82
N SER A 91 -9.88 -7.31 -5.17
CA SER A 91 -10.04 -8.30 -6.23
C SER A 91 -9.66 -7.74 -7.60
N ASN A 92 -10.02 -6.48 -7.86
CA ASN A 92 -9.72 -5.81 -9.13
C ASN A 92 -8.23 -5.51 -9.27
N GLU A 93 -7.56 -5.08 -8.20
CA GLU A 93 -6.12 -4.82 -8.21
C GLU A 93 -5.30 -6.10 -8.52
N THR A 94 -5.71 -7.23 -7.95
CA THR A 94 -5.07 -8.52 -8.21
C THR A 94 -5.20 -8.94 -9.69
N GLU A 95 -6.39 -8.78 -10.27
CA GLU A 95 -6.64 -9.08 -11.68
C GLU A 95 -5.84 -8.15 -12.62
N ILE A 96 -5.78 -6.86 -12.29
CA ILE A 96 -5.00 -5.86 -13.05
C ILE A 96 -3.51 -6.20 -13.01
N ASN A 97 -2.97 -6.52 -11.83
CA ASN A 97 -1.57 -6.90 -11.69
C ASN A 97 -1.22 -8.13 -12.53
N GLN A 98 -2.08 -9.16 -12.54
CA GLN A 98 -1.88 -10.34 -13.40
C GLN A 98 -1.89 -9.99 -14.89
N LYS A 99 -2.80 -9.11 -15.33
CA LYS A 99 -2.85 -8.64 -16.71
C LYS A 99 -1.59 -7.86 -17.11
N VAL A 100 -1.09 -6.98 -16.22
CA VAL A 100 0.15 -6.22 -16.43
C VAL A 100 1.35 -7.17 -16.54
N ILE A 101 1.49 -8.11 -15.60
CA ILE A 101 2.57 -9.10 -15.61
C ILE A 101 2.55 -9.87 -16.93
N LYS A 102 1.39 -10.39 -17.32
CA LYS A 102 1.21 -11.11 -18.58
C LYS A 102 1.58 -10.25 -19.79
N PHE A 103 1.12 -9.00 -19.85
CA PHE A 103 1.43 -8.07 -20.94
C PHE A 103 2.94 -7.85 -21.09
N VAL A 104 3.64 -7.55 -19.99
CA VAL A 104 5.08 -7.26 -20.03
C VAL A 104 5.89 -8.51 -20.36
N GLN A 105 5.55 -9.65 -19.75
CA GLN A 105 6.26 -10.91 -20.01
C GLN A 105 6.03 -11.42 -21.44
N GLU A 106 4.82 -11.32 -21.98
CA GLU A 106 4.56 -11.67 -23.38
C GLU A 106 5.27 -10.71 -24.34
N SER A 107 5.25 -9.41 -24.05
CA SER A 107 5.99 -8.42 -24.85
C SER A 107 7.49 -8.73 -24.83
N TYR A 108 8.05 -9.11 -23.68
CA TYR A 108 9.46 -9.48 -23.59
C TYR A 108 9.72 -10.80 -24.32
N PHE A 109 8.92 -11.83 -24.09
CA PHE A 109 9.11 -13.16 -24.70
C PHE A 109 9.06 -13.12 -26.23
N ARG A 110 8.16 -12.32 -26.82
CA ARG A 110 8.04 -12.20 -28.28
C ARG A 110 9.29 -11.59 -28.94
N HIS A 111 10.05 -10.78 -28.21
CA HIS A 111 11.13 -9.98 -28.81
C HIS A 111 12.52 -10.31 -28.21
N GLY A 112 12.57 -10.85 -26.99
CA GLY A 112 13.75 -11.08 -26.14
C GLY A 112 14.60 -12.31 -26.49
N SER A 113 15.72 -12.47 -25.77
CA SER A 113 16.61 -13.63 -25.92
C SER A 113 15.99 -14.91 -25.35
N SER A 114 16.19 -16.05 -26.02
CA SER A 114 15.71 -17.37 -25.58
C SER A 114 16.31 -17.83 -24.24
N ASN A 115 17.43 -17.25 -23.83
CA ASN A 115 18.23 -17.74 -22.71
C ASN A 115 17.93 -17.00 -21.39
N GLN A 116 17.09 -15.96 -21.42
CA GLN A 116 16.75 -15.16 -20.24
C GLN A 116 15.23 -14.96 -20.15
N ARG A 117 14.68 -15.13 -18.94
CA ARG A 117 13.27 -14.80 -18.64
C ARG A 117 13.18 -13.52 -17.82
N LEU A 118 12.26 -12.65 -18.22
CA LEU A 118 11.89 -11.46 -17.45
C LEU A 118 10.93 -11.85 -16.32
N HIS A 119 11.39 -11.70 -15.08
CA HIS A 119 10.60 -11.93 -13.88
C HIS A 119 10.15 -10.60 -13.28
N ILE A 120 8.85 -10.45 -13.01
CA ILE A 120 8.27 -9.24 -12.43
C ILE A 120 8.21 -9.40 -10.91
N LYS A 121 8.97 -8.59 -10.18
CA LYS A 121 9.01 -8.57 -8.71
C LYS A 121 7.79 -7.89 -8.11
N SER A 122 7.42 -6.74 -8.66
CA SER A 122 6.30 -5.96 -8.14
C SER A 122 5.67 -5.10 -9.23
N VAL A 123 4.38 -4.81 -9.05
CA VAL A 123 3.62 -3.85 -9.84
C VAL A 123 2.98 -2.89 -8.86
N GLN A 124 3.27 -1.59 -9.02
CA GLN A 124 2.70 -0.52 -8.22
C GLN A 124 1.84 0.37 -9.11
N MET A 125 0.52 0.37 -8.87
CA MET A 125 -0.41 1.22 -9.61
C MET A 125 -0.17 2.70 -9.32
N VAL A 126 -0.29 3.54 -10.35
CA VAL A 126 -0.19 4.99 -10.25
C VAL A 126 -1.60 5.59 -10.30
N SER A 127 -1.98 6.27 -9.22
CA SER A 127 -3.24 7.03 -9.15
C SER A 127 -2.92 8.51 -8.93
N ASN A 128 -2.97 9.29 -10.01
CA ASN A 128 -2.70 10.73 -9.96
C ASN A 128 -3.75 11.48 -10.79
N LEU A 129 -4.79 11.96 -10.09
CA LEU A 129 -5.94 12.62 -10.72
C LEU A 129 -5.55 13.87 -11.52
N ARG A 130 -4.50 14.59 -11.10
CA ARG A 130 -4.00 15.76 -11.82
C ARG A 130 -3.40 15.36 -13.17
N LEU A 131 -2.56 14.33 -13.19
CA LEU A 131 -1.98 13.82 -14.44
C LEU A 131 -3.05 13.26 -15.35
N LYS A 132 -4.03 12.54 -14.79
CA LYS A 132 -5.16 12.00 -15.54
C LYS A 132 -5.99 13.11 -16.19
N ALA A 133 -6.31 14.17 -15.45
CA ALA A 133 -7.04 15.33 -15.99
C ALA A 133 -6.26 16.03 -17.11
N ASN A 134 -4.93 16.16 -16.99
CA ASN A 134 -4.10 16.74 -18.06
C ASN A 134 -4.10 15.85 -19.32
N PHE A 135 -3.97 14.53 -19.13
CA PHE A 135 -4.05 13.57 -20.22
C PHE A 135 -5.42 13.60 -20.92
N ASP A 136 -6.52 13.68 -20.16
CA ASP A 136 -7.86 13.75 -20.72
C ASP A 136 -8.11 15.07 -21.48
N LYS A 137 -7.54 16.20 -21.03
CA LYS A 137 -7.54 17.46 -21.79
C LYS A 137 -6.74 17.34 -23.10
N CYS A 138 -5.56 16.70 -23.05
CA CYS A 138 -4.75 16.45 -24.23
C CYS A 138 -5.51 15.57 -25.25
N LYS A 139 -6.19 14.52 -24.76
CA LYS A 139 -7.04 13.63 -25.57
C LYS A 139 -8.13 14.38 -26.33
N GLN A 140 -8.71 15.43 -25.75
CA GLN A 140 -9.73 16.26 -26.43
C GLN A 140 -9.13 17.17 -27.50
N THR A 141 -7.84 17.49 -27.40
CA THR A 141 -7.16 18.44 -28.29
C THR A 141 -6.55 17.75 -29.51
N ILE A 142 -5.95 16.57 -29.32
CA ILE A 142 -5.36 15.77 -30.40
C ILE A 142 -6.49 15.01 -31.13
N LYS A 143 -6.66 15.29 -32.43
CA LYS A 143 -7.78 14.76 -33.23
C LYS A 143 -7.80 13.23 -33.37
N SER A 144 -6.65 12.57 -33.18
CA SER A 144 -6.54 11.10 -33.20
C SER A 144 -6.68 10.54 -31.79
N HIS A 145 -7.57 9.55 -31.64
CA HIS A 145 -7.88 8.90 -30.36
C HIS A 145 -7.12 7.59 -30.15
N GLU A 146 -6.09 7.31 -30.97
CA GLU A 146 -5.26 6.13 -30.78
C GLU A 146 -4.42 6.31 -29.51
N ILE A 147 -4.88 5.63 -28.45
CA ILE A 147 -4.18 5.49 -27.19
C ILE A 147 -3.50 4.13 -27.22
N THR A 148 -2.18 4.14 -27.08
CA THR A 148 -1.37 2.93 -27.06
C THR A 148 -0.66 2.83 -25.71
N THR A 149 -0.73 1.66 -25.11
CA THR A 149 -0.01 1.38 -23.87
C THR A 149 1.41 0.94 -24.19
N LEU A 150 2.40 1.70 -23.73
CA LEU A 150 3.83 1.50 -24.03
C LEU A 150 4.67 1.46 -22.75
N LEU A 151 5.91 0.95 -22.87
CA LEU A 151 6.85 0.83 -21.76
C LEU A 151 7.96 1.86 -21.85
N HIS A 152 8.35 2.39 -20.69
CA HIS A 152 9.48 3.31 -20.52
C HIS A 152 10.47 2.73 -19.51
N GLY A 153 11.69 2.44 -19.97
CA GLY A 153 12.78 2.00 -19.11
C GLY A 153 13.41 3.15 -18.34
N THR A 154 13.52 3.02 -17.02
CA THR A 154 14.06 4.11 -16.20
C THR A 154 14.68 3.63 -14.88
N THR A 155 14.98 4.56 -13.97
CA THR A 155 15.42 4.26 -12.60
C THR A 155 14.27 4.38 -11.60
N ARG A 156 14.38 3.74 -10.43
CA ARG A 156 13.34 3.81 -9.38
C ARG A 156 13.02 5.25 -8.97
N ARG A 157 14.05 6.08 -8.81
CA ARG A 157 13.91 7.51 -8.47
C ARG A 157 13.12 8.26 -9.54
N SER A 158 13.45 8.05 -10.81
CA SER A 158 12.75 8.67 -11.94
C SER A 158 11.31 8.17 -12.07
N ALA A 159 11.04 6.89 -11.84
CA ALA A 159 9.69 6.34 -11.87
C ALA A 159 8.78 6.96 -10.80
N LEU A 160 9.28 7.11 -9.57
CA LEU A 160 8.55 7.81 -8.49
C LEU A 160 8.29 9.28 -8.82
N PHE A 161 9.23 9.90 -9.53
CA PHE A 161 9.06 11.26 -9.99
C PHE A 161 7.97 11.37 -11.08
N ILE A 162 8.01 10.47 -12.06
CA ILE A 162 7.01 10.37 -13.14
C ILE A 162 5.62 10.13 -12.56
N SER A 163 5.47 9.25 -11.57
CA SER A 163 4.16 8.99 -10.96
C SER A 163 3.59 10.20 -10.20
N GLY A 164 4.44 11.03 -9.60
CA GLY A 164 4.00 12.24 -8.89
C GLY A 164 3.81 13.47 -9.79
N GLN A 165 4.68 13.66 -10.78
CA GLN A 165 4.79 14.91 -11.55
C GLN A 165 4.54 14.75 -13.05
N GLY A 166 4.41 13.52 -13.54
CA GLY A 166 4.29 13.21 -14.96
C GLY A 166 5.65 13.08 -15.64
N PHE A 167 5.61 12.65 -16.91
CA PHE A 167 6.80 12.64 -17.75
C PHE A 167 7.31 14.06 -18.00
N ARG A 168 8.59 14.18 -18.34
CA ARG A 168 9.20 15.45 -18.71
C ARG A 168 10.01 15.29 -19.98
N ILE A 169 9.96 16.33 -20.81
CA ILE A 169 10.88 16.47 -21.92
C ILE A 169 12.14 17.12 -21.36
N PRO A 170 13.32 16.54 -21.57
CA PRO A 170 14.57 17.07 -21.05
C PRO A 170 14.91 18.46 -21.61
N GLU A 171 15.34 19.37 -20.72
CA GLU A 171 15.70 20.75 -21.05
C GLU A 171 17.12 20.86 -21.64
N SER A 172 18.06 20.03 -21.16
CA SER A 172 19.43 19.88 -21.66
C SER A 172 19.80 18.40 -21.75
N PHE A 173 20.79 18.07 -22.58
CA PHE A 173 21.36 16.72 -22.65
C PHE A 173 22.86 16.81 -22.40
N GLU A 174 23.28 16.38 -21.22
CA GLU A 174 24.63 15.90 -20.99
C GLU A 174 24.47 14.43 -20.59
N ARG A 175 24.67 13.54 -21.56
CA ARG A 175 24.65 12.10 -21.29
C ARG A 175 26.09 11.66 -21.08
N ASN A 176 26.55 11.72 -19.83
CA ASN A 176 27.78 11.04 -19.45
C ASN A 176 27.47 9.54 -19.38
N ASP A 177 27.76 8.81 -20.45
CA ASP A 177 28.00 7.38 -20.28
C ASP A 177 29.32 7.18 -19.51
N GLU A 178 29.53 5.99 -18.97
CA GLU A 178 30.71 5.66 -18.17
C GLU A 178 32.03 5.71 -18.99
N ASN A 179 31.93 5.98 -20.30
CA ASN A 179 33.01 6.05 -21.28
C ASN A 179 33.18 7.44 -21.93
N GLY A 180 32.45 8.48 -21.48
CA GLY A 180 32.53 9.84 -22.02
C GLY A 180 32.02 10.06 -23.45
N LYS A 181 31.24 9.14 -24.02
CA LYS A 181 30.50 9.36 -25.28
C LYS A 181 29.09 9.84 -24.98
N GLU A 182 28.75 11.02 -25.49
CA GLU A 182 27.37 11.50 -25.51
C GLU A 182 26.51 10.49 -26.27
N GLY A 183 25.75 9.66 -25.56
CA GLY A 183 24.82 8.74 -26.21
C GLY A 183 23.66 9.54 -26.82
N GLU A 184 23.78 9.90 -28.10
CA GLU A 184 22.81 10.72 -28.82
C GLU A 184 21.43 10.02 -28.90
N LEU A 185 20.36 10.76 -28.59
CA LEU A 185 19.00 10.28 -28.78
C LEU A 185 18.60 10.41 -30.24
N LYS A 186 18.07 9.32 -30.81
CA LYS A 186 17.80 9.22 -32.26
C LYS A 186 16.91 10.31 -32.82
N PHE A 187 16.05 10.93 -32.00
CA PHE A 187 15.05 11.92 -32.44
C PHE A 187 15.01 13.15 -31.52
N GLY A 188 16.15 13.53 -30.93
CA GLY A 188 16.26 14.73 -30.12
C GLY A 188 15.51 14.69 -28.78
N LYS A 189 14.96 15.85 -28.38
CA LYS A 189 14.33 16.05 -27.05
C LYS A 189 12.90 15.51 -27.04
N ALA A 190 12.73 14.27 -26.61
CA ALA A 190 11.44 13.60 -26.51
C ALA A 190 11.36 12.68 -25.29
N ILE A 191 10.15 12.20 -25.00
CA ILE A 191 9.92 11.10 -24.08
C ILE A 191 9.92 9.80 -24.91
N TYR A 192 10.82 8.88 -24.57
CA TYR A 192 11.02 7.65 -25.31
C TYR A 192 10.27 6.48 -24.70
N PHE A 193 9.51 5.78 -25.52
CA PHE A 193 8.84 4.52 -25.18
C PHE A 193 9.28 3.43 -26.15
N ALA A 194 9.18 2.18 -25.70
CA ALA A 194 9.51 1.02 -26.52
C ALA A 194 8.71 -0.22 -26.08
N ASN A 195 8.93 -1.33 -26.78
CA ASN A 195 8.50 -2.64 -26.30
C ASN A 195 9.31 -3.09 -25.06
N ALA A 196 8.90 -4.19 -24.42
CA ALA A 196 9.52 -4.62 -23.17
C ALA A 196 11.02 -4.92 -23.31
N LYS A 197 11.45 -5.60 -24.37
CA LYS A 197 12.87 -5.90 -24.59
C LYS A 197 13.71 -4.63 -24.55
N LYS A 198 13.39 -3.67 -25.41
CA LYS A 198 14.20 -2.47 -25.55
C LYS A 198 14.05 -1.53 -24.36
N ALA A 199 12.86 -1.44 -23.79
CA ALA A 199 12.66 -0.71 -22.54
C ALA A 199 13.52 -1.28 -21.41
N THR A 200 13.71 -2.61 -21.35
CA THR A 200 14.57 -3.23 -20.31
C THR A 200 16.07 -3.01 -20.51
N GLU A 201 16.54 -2.64 -21.71
CA GLU A 201 17.94 -2.25 -21.94
C GLU A 201 18.26 -0.90 -21.28
N TYR A 202 17.26 -0.02 -21.18
CA TYR A 202 17.39 1.29 -20.53
C TYR A 202 16.89 1.28 -19.08
N GLY A 203 16.08 0.29 -18.71
CA GLY A 203 15.58 0.09 -17.37
C GLY A 203 16.67 -0.45 -16.45
N LYS A 204 16.94 0.24 -15.34
CA LYS A 204 17.76 -0.32 -14.24
C LYS A 204 16.84 -1.10 -13.31
N ASN A 205 16.32 -2.23 -13.81
CA ASN A 205 15.31 -3.08 -13.13
C ASN A 205 13.94 -2.43 -12.91
N ILE A 206 13.67 -1.29 -13.56
CA ILE A 206 12.43 -0.53 -13.43
C ILE A 206 11.87 -0.17 -14.80
N LEU A 207 10.58 -0.46 -14.99
CA LEU A 207 9.78 0.00 -16.11
C LEU A 207 8.63 0.87 -15.60
N VAL A 208 8.20 1.82 -16.42
CA VAL A 208 6.91 2.51 -16.27
C VAL A 208 6.04 2.11 -17.44
N LEU A 209 4.87 1.55 -17.15
CA LEU A 209 3.83 1.33 -18.15
C LEU A 209 2.97 2.59 -18.24
N ALA A 210 2.73 3.09 -19.44
CA ALA A 210 1.99 4.33 -19.65
C ALA A 210 1.05 4.23 -20.85
N ASP A 211 -0.12 4.86 -20.72
CA ASP A 211 -0.96 5.16 -21.88
C ASP A 211 -0.42 6.39 -22.59
N CYS A 212 -0.28 6.30 -23.91
CA CYS A 212 0.26 7.35 -24.77
C CYS A 212 -0.74 7.69 -25.88
N ILE A 213 -1.13 8.96 -25.98
CA ILE A 213 -1.91 9.48 -27.10
C ILE A 213 -0.92 9.76 -28.24
N LEU A 214 -0.83 8.84 -29.20
CA LEU A 214 0.21 8.94 -30.24
C LEU A 214 -0.11 10.01 -31.28
N GLY A 215 -1.38 10.38 -31.45
CA GLY A 215 -1.76 11.45 -32.36
C GLY A 215 -1.52 11.07 -33.82
N ARG A 216 -0.97 12.01 -34.60
CA ARG A 216 -0.42 11.73 -35.94
C ARG A 216 1.02 11.28 -35.82
N ILE A 217 1.28 10.09 -36.35
CA ILE A 217 2.59 9.44 -36.26
C ILE A 217 3.40 9.71 -37.53
N GLU A 218 4.63 10.20 -37.37
CA GLU A 218 5.64 10.23 -38.44
C GLU A 218 6.50 8.97 -38.35
N GLU A 219 6.46 8.13 -39.38
CA GLU A 219 7.29 6.93 -39.48
C GLU A 219 8.71 7.30 -39.91
N LYS A 220 9.71 6.80 -39.18
CA LYS A 220 11.14 7.03 -39.46
C LYS A 220 11.90 5.71 -39.52
N HIS A 221 12.88 5.67 -40.43
CA HIS A 221 13.86 4.57 -40.53
C HIS A 221 15.31 5.05 -40.32
N VAL A 222 15.53 6.36 -40.23
CA VAL A 222 16.84 6.98 -40.00
C VAL A 222 16.72 7.98 -38.86
N SER A 223 17.73 8.04 -38.00
CA SER A 223 17.82 8.99 -36.88
C SER A 223 17.86 10.44 -37.37
N GLU A 224 17.19 11.35 -36.66
CA GLU A 224 17.19 12.79 -36.89
C GLU A 224 17.37 13.53 -35.55
N LEU A 225 18.63 13.76 -35.16
CA LEU A 225 19.01 14.14 -33.80
C LEU A 225 18.54 15.53 -33.35
N LYS A 226 18.21 16.42 -34.29
CA LYS A 226 17.88 17.84 -34.03
C LYS A 226 16.38 18.11 -33.93
N LEU A 227 15.57 17.08 -33.76
CA LEU A 227 14.13 17.23 -33.64
C LEU A 227 13.72 17.83 -32.30
N THR A 228 12.74 18.74 -32.39
CA THR A 228 12.15 19.44 -31.26
C THR A 228 10.63 19.38 -31.37
N PRO A 229 9.88 19.60 -30.28
CA PRO A 229 8.43 19.65 -30.32
C PRO A 229 7.88 20.62 -31.39
N SER A 230 8.50 21.78 -31.56
CA SER A 230 8.08 22.77 -32.56
C SER A 230 8.26 22.28 -34.00
N ILE A 231 9.36 21.57 -34.30
CA ILE A 231 9.61 21.04 -35.64
C ILE A 231 8.57 19.96 -35.99
N ILE A 232 8.31 19.04 -35.06
CA ILE A 232 7.34 17.94 -35.26
C ILE A 232 5.93 18.51 -35.44
N HIS A 233 5.57 19.50 -34.63
CA HIS A 233 4.28 20.17 -34.76
C HIS A 233 4.13 20.93 -36.09
N GLN A 234 5.17 21.65 -36.55
CA GLN A 234 5.17 22.33 -37.85
C GLN A 234 5.01 21.37 -39.02
N ARG A 235 5.56 20.14 -38.90
CA ARG A 235 5.37 19.05 -39.87
C ARG A 235 3.98 18.42 -39.79
N GLY A 236 3.18 18.79 -38.79
CA GLY A 236 1.80 18.31 -38.61
C GLY A 236 1.68 16.95 -37.93
N TYR A 237 2.72 16.53 -37.21
CA TYR A 237 2.79 15.28 -36.45
C TYR A 237 2.82 15.55 -34.94
N ASP A 238 2.56 14.51 -34.15
CA ASP A 238 2.56 14.55 -32.68
C ASP A 238 3.62 13.60 -32.07
N THR A 239 3.91 12.48 -32.76
CA THR A 239 4.81 11.42 -32.31
C THR A 239 5.65 10.92 -33.48
N ILE A 240 6.90 10.54 -33.21
CA ILE A 240 7.68 9.72 -34.14
C ILE A 240 7.61 8.27 -33.74
N HIS A 241 7.36 7.40 -34.71
CA HIS A 241 7.58 5.97 -34.57
C HIS A 241 8.79 5.57 -35.41
N TYR A 242 9.71 4.88 -34.79
CA TYR A 242 10.92 4.38 -35.42
C TYR A 242 10.94 2.87 -35.39
N ASN A 243 11.12 2.30 -36.57
CA ASN A 243 11.29 0.86 -36.74
C ASN A 243 12.55 0.57 -37.56
N ASP A 244 13.52 -0.09 -36.91
CA ASP A 244 14.78 -0.53 -37.51
C ASP A 244 14.61 -1.95 -38.04
N TYR A 245 14.25 -2.08 -39.32
CA TYR A 245 14.06 -3.39 -39.95
C TYR A 245 15.38 -4.11 -40.26
N GLU A 246 16.50 -3.38 -40.35
CA GLU A 246 17.80 -3.94 -40.74
C GLU A 246 18.50 -4.69 -39.60
N LYS A 247 18.25 -4.30 -38.34
CA LYS A 247 18.77 -5.01 -37.15
C LYS A 247 17.94 -6.21 -36.70
N GLY A 248 17.01 -6.68 -37.54
CA GLY A 248 16.08 -7.75 -37.21
C GLY A 248 14.83 -7.27 -36.46
N ILE A 249 13.89 -8.20 -36.27
CA ILE A 249 12.52 -7.94 -35.85
C ILE A 249 12.46 -7.27 -34.45
N ASP A 250 11.75 -6.13 -34.39
CA ASP A 250 11.20 -5.45 -33.19
C ASP A 250 12.12 -4.61 -32.31
N ASN A 251 12.83 -3.65 -32.91
CA ASN A 251 13.49 -2.55 -32.20
C ASN A 251 12.67 -1.24 -32.20
N GLN A 252 11.34 -1.36 -32.10
CA GLN A 252 10.40 -0.25 -32.16
C GLN A 252 10.61 0.75 -31.01
N GLU A 253 10.64 2.03 -31.37
CA GLU A 253 10.72 3.16 -30.43
C GLU A 253 9.69 4.22 -30.81
N TRP A 254 9.06 4.81 -29.80
CA TRP A 254 8.17 5.95 -29.95
C TRP A 254 8.78 7.15 -29.23
N ALA A 255 8.91 8.28 -29.93
CA ALA A 255 9.36 9.55 -29.39
C ALA A 255 8.17 10.51 -29.31
N VAL A 256 7.73 10.81 -28.09
CA VAL A 256 6.57 11.67 -27.81
C VAL A 256 7.04 13.05 -27.35
N TYR A 257 6.51 14.11 -27.98
CA TYR A 257 7.02 15.49 -27.83
C TYR A 257 6.16 16.39 -26.95
N ARG A 258 5.16 15.84 -26.25
CA ARG A 258 4.45 16.54 -25.17
C ARG A 258 4.25 15.62 -23.99
N ALA A 259 4.50 16.14 -22.79
CA ALA A 259 4.37 15.36 -21.56
C ALA A 259 2.92 14.96 -21.24
N ASP A 260 1.95 15.80 -21.60
CA ASP A 260 0.52 15.56 -21.37
C ASP A 260 -0.09 14.49 -22.31
N GLN A 261 0.65 14.06 -23.33
CA GLN A 261 0.28 12.89 -24.14
C GLN A 261 0.50 11.56 -23.40
N CYS A 262 1.16 11.55 -22.24
CA CYS A 262 1.58 10.33 -21.56
C CYS A 262 1.02 10.27 -20.13
N TYR A 263 0.28 9.20 -19.81
CA TYR A 263 -0.24 8.94 -18.47
C TYR A 263 0.38 7.67 -17.88
N PRO A 264 1.19 7.77 -16.80
CA PRO A 264 1.75 6.60 -16.14
C PRO A 264 0.65 5.78 -15.46
N LEU A 265 0.58 4.49 -15.78
CA LEU A 265 -0.39 3.54 -15.23
C LEU A 265 0.19 2.78 -14.04
N CYS A 266 1.42 2.29 -14.16
CA CYS A 266 2.10 1.57 -13.09
C CYS A 266 3.62 1.63 -13.20
N ILE A 267 4.27 1.42 -12.06
CA ILE A 267 5.71 1.20 -11.92
C ILE A 267 5.92 -0.30 -11.75
N ILE A 268 6.85 -0.87 -12.52
CA ILE A 268 7.10 -2.31 -12.57
C ILE A 268 8.56 -2.55 -12.22
N GLU A 269 8.79 -3.35 -11.19
CA GLU A 269 10.13 -3.80 -10.80
C GLU A 269 10.37 -5.21 -11.35
N TYR A 270 11.52 -5.45 -11.98
CA TYR A 270 11.82 -6.72 -12.63
C TYR A 270 13.26 -7.18 -12.41
N GLU A 271 13.51 -8.45 -12.71
CA GLU A 271 14.85 -9.03 -12.85
C GLU A 271 14.91 -10.04 -13.99
N PHE A 272 16.13 -10.40 -14.40
CA PHE A 272 16.37 -11.46 -15.36
C PHE A 272 16.74 -12.75 -14.66
N LEU A 273 16.12 -13.84 -15.08
CA LEU A 273 16.47 -15.19 -14.67
C LEU A 273 17.19 -15.89 -15.84
N ASP A 274 18.39 -16.40 -15.59
CA ASP A 274 19.18 -17.15 -16.56
C ASP A 274 18.67 -18.60 -16.63
N ILE A 275 18.26 -19.02 -17.82
CA ILE A 275 17.67 -20.34 -18.05
C ILE A 275 18.75 -21.41 -18.19
N ASN A 276 19.98 -21.04 -18.59
CA ASN A 276 21.04 -21.98 -18.92
C ASN A 276 21.91 -22.39 -17.72
N ASN A 277 21.95 -21.56 -16.67
CA ASN A 277 22.79 -21.80 -15.48
C ASN A 277 22.01 -22.28 -14.24
N SER A 278 20.71 -22.52 -14.38
CA SER A 278 19.88 -23.06 -13.30
C SER A 278 19.45 -24.48 -13.68
N SER A 279 19.75 -25.49 -12.85
CA SER A 279 18.98 -26.73 -12.96
C SER A 279 17.49 -26.38 -12.86
N GLU A 280 16.62 -27.16 -13.50
CA GLU A 280 15.17 -26.91 -13.45
C GLU A 280 14.68 -26.76 -12.00
N ASP A 281 15.32 -27.46 -11.06
CA ASP A 281 15.15 -27.33 -9.61
C ASP A 281 15.67 -26.03 -9.00
N VAL A 282 16.78 -25.46 -9.47
CA VAL A 282 17.25 -24.12 -9.05
C VAL A 282 16.37 -23.03 -9.66
N LEU A 283 15.87 -23.20 -10.90
CA LEU A 283 14.91 -22.29 -11.50
C LEU A 283 13.56 -22.38 -10.79
N LEU A 284 13.07 -23.59 -10.47
CA LEU A 284 11.86 -23.83 -9.67
C LEU A 284 12.04 -23.36 -8.23
N ASN A 285 13.19 -23.56 -7.60
CA ASN A 285 13.46 -23.06 -6.25
C ASN A 285 13.67 -21.54 -6.24
N SER A 286 14.22 -20.96 -7.30
CA SER A 286 14.32 -19.52 -7.51
C SER A 286 12.94 -18.92 -7.78
N ILE A 287 12.10 -19.55 -8.61
CA ILE A 287 10.71 -19.17 -8.85
C ILE A 287 9.84 -19.40 -7.60
N LYS A 288 10.11 -20.42 -6.77
CA LYS A 288 9.43 -20.69 -5.49
C LYS A 288 9.92 -19.78 -4.36
N LYS A 289 11.20 -19.40 -4.35
CA LYS A 289 11.80 -18.46 -3.37
C LYS A 289 11.60 -16.99 -3.75
N MET A 290 11.44 -16.68 -5.03
CA MET A 290 11.42 -15.32 -5.58
C MET A 290 10.13 -14.94 -6.31
N SER A 291 9.20 -15.87 -6.60
CA SER A 291 7.81 -15.43 -6.65
C SER A 291 7.54 -14.84 -5.26
N PRO A 292 7.09 -13.58 -5.13
CA PRO A 292 6.19 -13.27 -4.05
C PRO A 292 4.96 -14.11 -4.36
N MET A 293 5.00 -15.41 -4.01
CA MET A 293 3.79 -16.12 -3.73
C MET A 293 3.18 -15.25 -2.64
N PHE A 294 2.18 -14.45 -3.05
CA PHE A 294 0.97 -14.26 -2.26
C PHE A 294 0.86 -15.48 -1.37
N PRO A 295 0.69 -15.36 -0.04
CA PRO A 295 0.51 -16.54 0.79
C PRO A 295 -0.53 -17.38 0.07
N ASN A 296 -0.09 -18.49 -0.54
CA ASN A 296 -0.95 -19.24 -1.44
C ASN A 296 -2.16 -19.60 -0.57
N SER A 297 -3.35 -19.83 -1.12
CA SER A 297 -4.48 -20.25 -0.29
C SER A 297 -4.10 -21.40 0.67
N ASN A 298 -3.08 -22.18 0.30
CA ASN A 298 -2.37 -23.15 1.12
C ASN A 298 -1.57 -22.58 2.32
N VAL A 299 -0.75 -21.54 2.20
CA VAL A 299 -0.05 -20.91 3.35
C VAL A 299 -1.08 -20.36 4.34
N ILE A 300 -2.16 -19.79 3.82
CA ILE A 300 -3.28 -19.28 4.62
C ILE A 300 -3.98 -20.43 5.35
N ARG A 301 -4.32 -21.50 4.62
CA ARG A 301 -4.90 -22.71 5.18
C ARG A 301 -3.96 -23.33 6.21
N GLN A 302 -2.65 -23.31 6.00
CA GLN A 302 -1.64 -23.83 6.92
C GLN A 302 -1.56 -23.00 8.21
N ALA A 303 -1.62 -21.67 8.12
CA ALA A 303 -1.66 -20.79 9.30
C ALA A 303 -2.91 -21.05 10.17
N LEU A 304 -4.02 -21.43 9.55
CA LEU A 304 -5.33 -21.53 10.23
C LEU A 304 -5.69 -22.95 10.66
N THR A 305 -5.38 -23.94 9.82
CA THR A 305 -5.84 -25.32 9.94
C THR A 305 -4.73 -26.33 9.66
N GLY A 306 -3.49 -25.87 9.48
CA GLY A 306 -2.34 -26.74 9.30
C GLY A 306 -1.93 -27.43 10.60
N THR A 307 -0.95 -28.32 10.50
CA THR A 307 -0.26 -28.81 11.70
C THR A 307 0.43 -27.66 12.42
N GLU A 308 0.79 -27.84 13.68
CA GLU A 308 1.46 -26.79 14.46
C GLU A 308 2.72 -26.24 13.74
N ASN A 309 3.53 -27.11 13.14
CA ASN A 309 4.72 -26.70 12.39
C ASN A 309 4.37 -25.90 11.12
N GLN A 310 3.35 -26.34 10.37
CA GLN A 310 2.85 -25.62 9.21
C GLN A 310 2.30 -24.23 9.60
N CYS A 311 1.63 -24.13 10.75
CA CYS A 311 1.15 -22.88 11.29
C CYS A 311 2.32 -21.94 11.63
N LYS A 312 3.35 -22.43 12.32
CA LYS A 312 4.57 -21.66 12.63
C LYS A 312 5.27 -21.17 11.38
N GLU A 313 5.51 -22.04 10.40
CA GLU A 313 6.16 -21.67 9.14
C GLU A 313 5.37 -20.61 8.37
N ALA A 314 4.05 -20.79 8.28
CA ALA A 314 3.17 -19.82 7.60
C ALA A 314 3.18 -18.46 8.30
N LEU A 315 3.04 -18.42 9.64
CA LEU A 315 3.04 -17.17 10.40
C LEU A 315 4.41 -16.47 10.38
N ARG A 316 5.51 -17.24 10.42
CA ARG A 316 6.86 -16.70 10.25
C ARG A 316 7.01 -16.04 8.88
N PHE A 317 6.62 -16.74 7.82
CA PHE A 317 6.63 -16.21 6.46
C PHE A 317 5.83 -14.92 6.34
N ILE A 318 4.61 -14.87 6.89
CA ILE A 318 3.77 -13.68 6.88
C ILE A 318 4.46 -12.51 7.59
N GLY A 319 5.01 -12.75 8.79
CA GLY A 319 5.69 -11.71 9.56
C GLY A 319 6.95 -11.19 8.86
N ASP A 320 7.74 -12.08 8.24
CA ASP A 320 8.96 -11.71 7.51
C ASP A 320 8.62 -10.92 6.24
N ALA A 321 7.58 -11.33 5.52
CA ALA A 321 7.13 -10.62 4.33
C ALA A 321 6.62 -9.20 4.68
N ALA A 322 5.90 -9.05 5.79
CA ALA A 322 5.48 -7.75 6.31
C ALA A 322 6.66 -6.86 6.73
N LYS A 323 7.70 -7.45 7.33
CA LYS A 323 8.91 -6.73 7.75
C LYS A 323 9.73 -6.23 6.55
N ASN A 324 9.98 -7.10 5.57
CA ASN A 324 10.95 -6.90 4.49
C ASN A 324 10.41 -6.14 3.28
N ASN A 325 9.14 -5.72 3.30
CA ASN A 325 8.49 -5.02 2.19
C ASN A 325 8.52 -5.82 0.85
N SER A 326 8.69 -7.15 0.95
CA SER A 326 8.70 -8.06 -0.19
C SER A 326 7.30 -8.34 -0.72
N LEU A 327 6.28 -8.15 0.11
CA LEU A 327 4.88 -8.05 -0.28
C LEU A 327 4.41 -6.62 -0.06
N SER A 328 3.61 -6.09 -0.99
CA SER A 328 2.98 -4.79 -0.76
C SER A 328 2.17 -4.89 0.54
N VAL A 329 2.41 -3.96 1.46
CA VAL A 329 1.72 -3.90 2.75
C VAL A 329 0.20 -3.97 2.58
N SER A 330 -0.31 -3.32 1.53
CA SER A 330 -1.74 -3.36 1.15
C SER A 330 -2.25 -4.78 0.87
N THR A 331 -1.41 -5.65 0.29
CA THR A 331 -1.74 -7.05 0.02
C THR A 331 -1.84 -7.86 1.30
N VAL A 332 -0.90 -7.68 2.23
CA VAL A 332 -0.91 -8.38 3.52
C VAL A 332 -2.05 -7.87 4.41
N THR A 333 -2.33 -6.56 4.41
CA THR A 333 -3.50 -6.01 5.09
C THR A 333 -4.80 -6.52 4.49
N SER A 334 -4.92 -6.54 3.15
CA SER A 334 -6.09 -7.11 2.50
C SER A 334 -6.25 -8.58 2.85
N TRP A 335 -5.14 -9.33 2.95
CA TRP A 335 -5.14 -10.72 3.42
C TRP A 335 -5.71 -10.87 4.83
N LEU A 336 -5.20 -10.13 5.83
CA LEU A 336 -5.73 -10.18 7.19
C LEU A 336 -7.25 -9.91 7.20
N ARG A 337 -7.67 -8.93 6.40
CA ARG A 337 -9.06 -8.50 6.30
C ARG A 337 -9.98 -9.53 5.64
N THR A 338 -9.52 -10.22 4.60
CA THR A 338 -10.38 -11.14 3.83
C THR A 338 -10.30 -12.59 4.32
N SER A 339 -9.20 -12.99 4.94
CA SER A 339 -8.90 -14.40 5.21
C SER A 339 -9.00 -14.80 6.68
N LEU A 340 -8.88 -13.85 7.61
CA LEU A 340 -9.07 -14.13 9.04
C LEU A 340 -10.45 -13.66 9.48
N SER A 341 -11.34 -14.63 9.69
CA SER A 341 -12.55 -14.38 10.44
C SER A 341 -12.21 -13.94 11.87
N LYS A 342 -13.15 -13.21 12.50
CA LYS A 342 -13.07 -12.81 13.91
C LYS A 342 -12.71 -14.01 14.79
N ASP A 343 -13.41 -15.13 14.64
CA ASP A 343 -13.18 -16.32 15.47
C ASP A 343 -11.77 -16.90 15.30
N GLN A 344 -11.20 -16.87 14.09
CA GLN A 344 -9.83 -17.35 13.84
C GLN A 344 -8.77 -16.47 14.51
N VAL A 345 -8.96 -15.14 14.54
CA VAL A 345 -8.07 -14.24 15.30
C VAL A 345 -8.11 -14.61 16.79
N GLY A 346 -9.30 -14.81 17.33
CA GLY A 346 -9.47 -15.28 18.71
C GLY A 346 -8.77 -16.60 18.99
N THR A 347 -8.90 -17.58 18.09
CA THR A 347 -8.24 -18.89 18.18
C THR A 347 -6.72 -18.76 18.17
N LEU A 348 -6.14 -17.96 17.27
CA LEU A 348 -4.69 -17.77 17.20
C LEU A 348 -4.13 -17.03 18.41
N LEU A 349 -4.86 -16.05 18.96
CA LEU A 349 -4.46 -15.37 20.20
C LEU A 349 -4.49 -16.30 21.43
N LYS A 350 -5.38 -17.28 21.43
CA LYS A 350 -5.54 -18.29 22.49
C LYS A 350 -4.84 -19.61 22.18
N HIS A 351 -4.01 -19.66 21.13
CA HIS A 351 -3.41 -20.90 20.68
C HIS A 351 -2.57 -21.52 21.81
N PRO A 352 -2.70 -22.83 22.11
CA PRO A 352 -2.00 -23.45 23.24
C PRO A 352 -0.48 -23.41 23.09
N ASN A 353 0.02 -23.44 21.86
CA ASN A 353 1.44 -23.24 21.56
C ASN A 353 1.81 -21.74 21.58
N GLU A 354 2.73 -21.35 22.47
CA GLU A 354 3.19 -19.97 22.59
C GLU A 354 3.97 -19.46 21.38
N THR A 355 4.79 -20.29 20.74
CA THR A 355 5.53 -19.89 19.54
C THR A 355 4.56 -19.47 18.43
N VAL A 356 3.44 -20.17 18.28
CA VAL A 356 2.37 -19.78 17.35
C VAL A 356 1.79 -18.41 17.73
N ARG A 357 1.48 -18.18 19.02
CA ARG A 357 0.99 -16.88 19.50
C ARG A 357 2.01 -15.77 19.24
N ILE A 358 3.29 -15.99 19.54
CA ILE A 358 4.39 -15.04 19.33
C ILE A 358 4.49 -14.69 17.85
N LEU A 359 4.51 -15.69 16.95
CA LEU A 359 4.62 -15.47 15.51
C LEU A 359 3.39 -14.74 14.96
N PHE A 360 2.20 -15.07 15.44
CA PHE A 360 0.98 -14.37 15.06
C PHE A 360 0.99 -12.90 15.50
N LEU A 361 1.31 -12.63 16.77
CA LEU A 361 1.41 -11.27 17.28
C LEU A 361 2.52 -10.48 16.59
N ARG A 362 3.66 -11.11 16.28
CA ARG A 362 4.74 -10.52 15.48
C ARG A 362 4.24 -10.13 14.10
N ALA A 363 3.52 -11.01 13.41
CA ALA A 363 2.95 -10.70 12.11
C ALA A 363 1.98 -9.51 12.18
N LEU A 364 1.04 -9.50 13.13
CA LEU A 364 0.12 -8.38 13.34
C LEU A 364 0.85 -7.07 13.65
N TRP A 365 1.88 -7.13 14.49
CA TRP A 365 2.68 -5.96 14.84
C TRP A 365 3.38 -5.39 13.62
N GLN A 366 4.09 -6.22 12.84
CA GLN A 366 4.79 -5.79 11.63
C GLN A 366 3.84 -5.20 10.58
N ILE A 367 2.68 -5.81 10.37
CA ILE A 367 1.68 -5.30 9.42
C ILE A 367 1.17 -3.93 9.87
N GLY A 368 0.81 -3.78 11.16
CA GLY A 368 0.31 -2.51 11.68
C GLY A 368 1.35 -1.38 11.76
N GLN A 369 2.65 -1.69 11.77
CA GLN A 369 3.68 -0.65 11.68
C GLN A 369 3.68 0.03 10.30
N ARG A 370 3.28 -0.73 9.27
CA ARG A 370 3.32 -0.29 7.88
C ARG A 370 1.97 0.23 7.40
N ASP A 371 0.88 -0.39 7.85
CA ASP A 371 -0.48 0.01 7.54
C ASP A 371 -1.18 0.53 8.79
N ARG A 372 -1.34 1.86 8.85
CA ARG A 372 -2.05 2.53 9.94
C ARG A 372 -3.51 2.79 9.59
N SER A 373 -4.04 2.15 8.56
CA SER A 373 -5.45 2.24 8.20
C SER A 373 -6.30 1.67 9.35
N PRO A 374 -7.33 2.39 9.84
CA PRO A 374 -8.29 1.87 10.81
C PRO A 374 -8.86 0.48 10.43
N GLU A 375 -8.98 0.23 9.14
CA GLU A 375 -9.50 -0.97 8.48
C GLU A 375 -8.74 -2.24 8.86
N LEU A 376 -7.42 -2.16 8.99
CA LEU A 376 -6.58 -3.27 9.47
C LEU A 376 -7.04 -3.77 10.84
N TYR A 377 -7.45 -2.84 11.70
CA TYR A 377 -7.70 -3.11 13.10
C TYR A 377 -9.15 -3.46 13.41
N VAL A 378 -10.08 -3.37 12.45
CA VAL A 378 -11.51 -3.67 12.67
C VAL A 378 -11.69 -5.07 13.27
N HIS A 379 -10.94 -6.06 12.79
CA HIS A 379 -10.99 -7.42 13.35
C HIS A 379 -10.35 -7.51 14.74
N LEU A 380 -9.24 -6.79 14.96
CA LEU A 380 -8.52 -6.77 16.24
C LEU A 380 -9.28 -6.02 17.34
N ILE A 381 -10.11 -5.02 16.98
CA ILE A 381 -11.02 -4.34 17.90
C ILE A 381 -12.01 -5.32 18.52
N PHE A 382 -12.32 -6.46 17.91
CA PHE A 382 -13.18 -7.44 18.57
C PHE A 382 -12.44 -8.33 19.59
N HIS A 383 -11.11 -8.28 19.60
CA HIS A 383 -10.24 -9.12 20.43
C HIS A 383 -9.25 -8.31 21.29
N TRP A 384 -9.43 -7.00 21.45
CA TRP A 384 -8.54 -6.17 22.28
C TRP A 384 -8.43 -6.70 23.72
N LYS A 385 -9.50 -7.29 24.27
CA LYS A 385 -9.47 -7.95 25.58
C LYS A 385 -8.48 -9.11 25.61
N LEU A 386 -8.43 -9.94 24.56
CA LEU A 386 -7.48 -11.04 24.44
C LEU A 386 -6.03 -10.55 24.26
N LEU A 387 -5.85 -9.40 23.61
CA LEU A 387 -4.55 -8.75 23.52
C LEU A 387 -4.10 -8.22 24.89
N ILE A 388 -5.02 -7.67 25.69
CA ILE A 388 -4.73 -7.29 27.08
C ILE A 388 -4.43 -8.50 27.94
N GLU A 389 -5.21 -9.58 27.85
CA GLU A 389 -4.92 -10.85 28.53
C GLU A 389 -3.52 -11.37 28.14
N SER A 390 -3.09 -11.12 26.89
CA SER A 390 -1.75 -11.48 26.43
C SER A 390 -0.64 -10.62 27.03
N LEU A 391 -0.91 -9.41 27.54
CA LEU A 391 0.05 -8.63 28.34
C LEU A 391 0.34 -9.28 29.69
N GLN A 392 -0.59 -10.09 30.19
CA GLN A 392 -0.48 -10.83 31.45
C GLN A 392 0.15 -12.21 31.27
N SER A 393 0.65 -12.52 30.07
CA SER A 393 1.26 -13.81 29.81
C SER A 393 2.49 -14.01 30.70
N GLY A 394 2.66 -15.24 31.22
CA GLY A 394 3.91 -15.65 31.86
C GLY A 394 5.12 -15.60 30.91
N TYR A 395 4.87 -15.52 29.61
CA TYR A 395 5.89 -15.42 28.57
C TYR A 395 6.10 -13.97 28.16
N THR A 396 7.31 -13.48 28.46
CA THR A 396 7.72 -12.09 28.20
C THR A 396 7.56 -11.72 26.73
N ASP A 397 7.93 -12.61 25.79
CA ASP A 397 7.80 -12.36 24.35
C ASP A 397 6.34 -12.17 23.91
N VAL A 398 5.42 -13.00 24.40
CA VAL A 398 3.99 -12.85 24.10
C VAL A 398 3.50 -11.47 24.53
N SER A 399 3.89 -11.08 25.75
CA SER A 399 3.51 -9.78 26.33
C SER A 399 4.08 -8.60 25.55
N TRP A 400 5.34 -8.69 25.12
CA TRP A 400 5.99 -7.67 24.30
C TRP A 400 5.35 -7.51 22.92
N ARG A 401 5.08 -8.61 22.21
CA ARG A 401 4.42 -8.54 20.90
C ARG A 401 2.99 -8.03 21.02
N ALA A 402 2.25 -8.45 22.06
CA ALA A 402 0.93 -7.92 22.34
C ALA A 402 0.97 -6.41 22.61
N CYS A 403 1.97 -5.93 23.37
CA CYS A 403 2.20 -4.50 23.58
C CYS A 403 2.46 -3.76 22.26
N GLY A 404 3.25 -4.35 21.35
CA GLY A 404 3.49 -3.81 20.01
C GLY A 404 2.21 -3.67 19.17
N VAL A 405 1.37 -4.70 19.15
CA VAL A 405 0.06 -4.67 18.47
C VAL A 405 -0.85 -3.60 19.08
N LEU A 406 -0.92 -3.53 20.41
CA LEU A 406 -1.72 -2.52 21.12
C LEU A 406 -1.19 -1.10 20.88
N THR A 407 0.12 -0.91 20.77
CA THR A 407 0.74 0.39 20.41
C THR A 407 0.23 0.90 19.07
N ASN A 408 0.24 0.02 18.06
CA ASN A 408 -0.25 0.30 16.73
C ASN A 408 -1.75 0.63 16.74
N MET A 409 -2.56 -0.19 17.40
CA MET A 409 -4.01 0.05 17.53
C MET A 409 -4.31 1.36 18.27
N ALA A 410 -3.63 1.61 19.39
CA ALA A 410 -3.81 2.80 20.20
C ALA A 410 -3.30 4.07 19.53
N ALA A 411 -2.46 3.99 18.49
CA ALA A 411 -2.10 5.15 17.68
C ALA A 411 -3.28 5.63 16.83
N VAL A 412 -4.10 4.70 16.33
CA VAL A 412 -5.14 4.97 15.33
C VAL A 412 -6.54 5.06 15.96
N ILE A 413 -6.84 4.24 16.97
CA ILE A 413 -8.20 4.02 17.46
C ILE A 413 -8.39 4.57 18.88
N THR A 414 -9.19 5.63 19.03
CA THR A 414 -9.52 6.24 20.33
C THR A 414 -10.21 5.27 21.29
N HIS A 415 -11.06 4.38 20.79
CA HIS A 415 -11.76 3.43 21.67
C HIS A 415 -10.80 2.45 22.34
N VAL A 416 -9.74 2.00 21.64
CA VAL A 416 -8.71 1.14 22.22
C VAL A 416 -7.96 1.88 23.33
N ARG A 417 -7.63 3.16 23.14
CA ARG A 417 -7.01 3.99 24.19
C ARG A 417 -7.86 4.04 25.46
N LYS A 418 -9.16 4.29 25.33
CA LYS A 418 -10.13 4.26 26.44
C LYS A 418 -10.21 2.91 27.12
N ALA A 419 -10.08 1.83 26.36
CA ALA A 419 -10.17 0.49 26.89
C ALA A 419 -8.94 0.09 27.73
N LEU A 420 -7.80 0.74 27.49
CA LEU A 420 -6.51 0.47 28.14
C LEU A 420 -6.27 1.27 29.43
N ILE A 421 -7.20 2.13 29.85
CA ILE A 421 -7.04 2.99 31.04
C ILE A 421 -7.29 2.27 32.37
N SER A 422 -7.65 0.98 32.37
CA SER A 422 -7.88 0.28 33.62
C SER A 422 -6.59 0.20 34.44
N SER A 423 -6.71 0.34 35.77
CA SER A 423 -5.57 0.27 36.68
C SER A 423 -4.79 -1.04 36.52
N GLU A 424 -5.49 -2.13 36.24
CA GLU A 424 -4.89 -3.44 35.95
C GLU A 424 -3.98 -3.39 34.71
N VAL A 425 -4.45 -2.84 33.59
CA VAL A 425 -3.65 -2.73 32.35
C VAL A 425 -2.44 -1.84 32.57
N LEU A 426 -2.63 -0.67 33.19
CA LEU A 426 -1.56 0.29 33.43
C LEU A 426 -0.48 -0.28 34.36
N ASN A 427 -0.87 -1.05 35.38
CA ASN A 427 0.05 -1.79 36.24
C ASN A 427 0.83 -2.86 35.46
N GLN A 428 0.18 -3.59 34.53
CA GLN A 428 0.87 -4.56 33.68
C GLN A 428 1.87 -3.89 32.74
N LEU A 429 1.51 -2.76 32.13
CA LEU A 429 2.43 -1.98 31.31
C LEU A 429 3.62 -1.49 32.13
N MET A 430 3.41 -1.09 33.39
CA MET A 430 4.51 -0.71 34.29
C MET A 430 5.44 -1.88 34.63
N LEU A 431 4.89 -3.07 34.87
CA LEU A 431 5.70 -4.28 35.09
C LEU A 431 6.51 -4.65 33.85
N LEU A 432 5.91 -4.55 32.66
CA LEU A 432 6.61 -4.77 31.39
C LEU A 432 7.71 -3.76 31.15
N LEU A 433 7.46 -2.47 31.45
CA LEU A 433 8.48 -1.42 31.36
C LEU A 433 9.67 -1.72 32.27
N LYS A 434 9.42 -2.06 33.54
CA LYS A 434 10.48 -2.41 34.50
C LYS A 434 11.32 -3.58 34.04
N ARG A 435 10.68 -4.64 33.52
CA ARG A 435 11.39 -5.80 32.97
C ARG A 435 12.23 -5.40 31.76
N ALA A 436 11.67 -4.63 30.83
CA ALA A 436 12.40 -4.19 29.64
C ALA A 436 13.65 -3.35 29.99
N VAL A 437 13.54 -2.46 30.97
CA VAL A 437 14.69 -1.70 31.50
C VAL A 437 15.71 -2.62 32.16
N GLN A 438 15.26 -3.56 33.00
CA GLN A 438 16.14 -4.51 33.69
C GLN A 438 16.94 -5.39 32.69
N PHE A 439 16.34 -5.75 31.56
CA PHE A 439 16.99 -6.54 30.51
C PHE A 439 17.69 -5.68 29.44
N GLU A 440 17.72 -4.35 29.62
CA GLU A 440 18.29 -3.40 28.64
C GLU A 440 17.70 -3.55 27.22
N ASP A 441 16.45 -4.00 27.11
CA ASP A 441 15.76 -4.16 25.83
C ASP A 441 15.15 -2.83 25.38
N LYS A 442 15.96 -2.05 24.65
CA LYS A 442 15.56 -0.76 24.06
C LYS A 442 14.25 -0.84 23.29
N THR A 443 14.06 -1.87 22.46
CA THR A 443 12.85 -1.98 21.61
C THR A 443 11.60 -2.13 22.46
N CYS A 444 11.67 -2.92 23.52
CA CYS A 444 10.57 -3.13 24.44
C CYS A 444 10.29 -1.89 25.30
N VAL A 445 11.34 -1.21 25.80
CA VAL A 445 11.19 0.08 26.51
C VAL A 445 10.45 1.09 25.64
N LEU A 446 10.91 1.31 24.40
CA LEU A 446 10.28 2.23 23.46
C LEU A 446 8.83 1.85 23.16
N THR A 447 8.55 0.56 22.95
CA THR A 447 7.20 0.07 22.64
C THR A 447 6.22 0.36 23.79
N VAL A 448 6.62 0.08 25.03
CA VAL A 448 5.77 0.33 26.21
C VAL A 448 5.55 1.83 26.43
N LEU A 449 6.61 2.65 26.32
CA LEU A 449 6.50 4.11 26.44
C LEU A 449 5.60 4.70 25.36
N HIS A 450 5.71 4.23 24.11
CA HIS A 450 4.84 4.68 23.02
C HIS A 450 3.36 4.31 23.25
N LEU A 451 3.08 3.13 23.79
CA LEU A 451 1.71 2.75 24.16
C LEU A 451 1.17 3.67 25.25
N MET A 452 1.94 3.88 26.33
CA MET A 452 1.56 4.79 27.41
C MET A 452 1.33 6.22 26.91
N ALA A 453 2.22 6.73 26.05
CA ALA A 453 2.08 8.04 25.45
C ALA A 453 0.82 8.12 24.57
N ASN A 454 0.50 7.09 23.79
CA ASN A 454 -0.72 7.04 23.00
C ASN A 454 -1.97 7.05 23.90
N ILE A 455 -1.98 6.31 25.01
CA ILE A 455 -3.07 6.36 26.01
C ILE A 455 -3.21 7.78 26.56
N ALA A 456 -2.11 8.40 27.01
CA ALA A 456 -2.10 9.75 27.57
C ALA A 456 -2.61 10.81 26.59
N ALA A 457 -2.43 10.62 25.27
CA ALA A 457 -2.90 11.57 24.26
C ALA A 457 -4.44 11.72 24.23
N SER A 458 -5.20 10.73 24.70
CA SER A 458 -6.67 10.82 24.82
C SER A 458 -7.13 10.87 26.28
N GLU A 459 -6.38 10.24 27.19
CA GLU A 459 -6.82 9.97 28.56
C GLU A 459 -5.83 10.53 29.60
N HIS A 460 -5.37 11.77 29.34
CA HIS A 460 -4.34 12.45 30.13
C HIS A 460 -4.64 12.56 31.63
N GLU A 461 -5.89 12.84 32.03
CA GLU A 461 -6.25 12.98 33.45
C GLU A 461 -6.09 11.65 34.21
N ILE A 462 -6.40 10.52 33.57
CA ILE A 462 -6.25 9.20 34.20
C ILE A 462 -4.77 8.84 34.30
N MET A 463 -3.99 9.11 33.23
CA MET A 463 -2.55 8.87 33.26
C MET A 463 -1.85 9.76 34.30
N LYS A 464 -2.29 11.01 34.49
CA LYS A 464 -1.80 11.94 35.52
C LYS A 464 -1.99 11.41 36.94
N GLN A 465 -3.01 10.58 37.17
CA GLN A 465 -3.26 9.94 38.46
C GLN A 465 -2.33 8.75 38.73
N GLN A 466 -1.65 8.20 37.70
CA GLN A 466 -0.72 7.08 37.84
C GLN A 466 0.68 7.53 38.31
N LYS A 467 0.76 8.08 39.53
CA LYS A 467 2.01 8.64 40.09
C LYS A 467 3.18 7.65 40.04
N ASN A 468 2.93 6.38 40.36
CA ASN A 468 3.94 5.32 40.30
C ASN A 468 4.61 5.21 38.92
N ILE A 469 3.83 5.23 37.84
CA ILE A 469 4.34 5.16 36.46
C ILE A 469 5.18 6.40 36.16
N LEU A 470 4.65 7.57 36.45
CA LEU A 470 5.31 8.84 36.14
C LEU A 470 6.61 9.01 36.93
N ASP A 471 6.60 8.69 38.22
CA ASP A 471 7.80 8.74 39.06
C ASP A 471 8.88 7.78 38.53
N TYR A 472 8.50 6.57 38.11
CA TYR A 472 9.44 5.61 37.54
C TYR A 472 10.04 6.11 36.22
N VAL A 473 9.23 6.61 35.29
CA VAL A 473 9.72 7.16 34.01
C VAL A 473 10.63 8.37 34.26
N ASN A 474 10.24 9.27 35.17
CA ASN A 474 11.04 10.44 35.53
C ASN A 474 12.41 10.05 36.10
N GLN A 475 12.44 9.11 37.05
CA GLN A 475 13.67 8.73 37.76
C GLN A 475 14.62 7.87 36.92
N ASN A 476 14.09 7.06 35.98
CA ASN A 476 14.89 6.03 35.30
C ASN A 476 15.07 6.28 33.80
N LEU A 477 14.20 7.06 33.16
CA LEU A 477 14.11 7.11 31.69
C LEU A 477 14.28 8.51 31.08
N LEU A 478 13.97 9.58 31.81
CA LEU A 478 14.13 10.95 31.28
C LEU A 478 15.59 11.38 31.15
N ASP A 479 16.47 10.88 32.03
CA ASP A 479 17.91 11.12 31.99
C ASP A 479 18.69 9.91 31.46
N HIS A 480 18.03 9.01 30.73
CA HIS A 480 18.64 7.77 30.21
C HIS A 480 19.71 8.08 29.15
N ASN A 481 20.82 7.34 29.08
CA ASN A 481 21.89 7.61 28.10
C ASN A 481 21.48 7.45 26.61
N ASP A 482 20.32 6.86 26.34
CA ASP A 482 19.78 6.67 24.99
C ASP A 482 18.73 7.73 24.69
N ILE A 483 19.00 8.56 23.68
CA ILE A 483 18.17 9.70 23.29
C ILE A 483 16.75 9.30 22.89
N GLU A 484 16.56 8.13 22.26
CA GLU A 484 15.23 7.70 21.82
C GLU A 484 14.35 7.33 23.03
N ILE A 485 14.95 6.73 24.06
CA ILE A 485 14.25 6.41 25.31
C ILE A 485 13.86 7.71 26.04
N GLN A 486 14.77 8.68 26.11
CA GLN A 486 14.46 10.01 26.67
C GLN A 486 13.32 10.69 25.91
N GLU A 487 13.36 10.71 24.58
CA GLU A 487 12.32 11.31 23.74
C GLU A 487 10.96 10.62 23.92
N ALA A 488 10.93 9.29 23.99
CA ALA A 488 9.71 8.53 24.23
C ALA A 488 9.13 8.82 25.63
N GLY A 489 9.98 8.94 26.65
CA GLY A 489 9.59 9.35 28.00
C GLY A 489 9.03 10.77 28.03
N ASN A 490 9.73 11.72 27.39
CA ASN A 490 9.30 13.12 27.27
C ASN A 490 7.94 13.22 26.56
N ARG A 491 7.69 12.43 25.52
CA ARG A 491 6.41 12.40 24.81
C ARG A 491 5.24 12.02 25.72
N LEU A 492 5.43 11.06 26.64
CA LEU A 492 4.42 10.72 27.64
C LEU A 492 4.06 11.94 28.51
N PHE A 493 5.06 12.62 29.07
CA PHE A 493 4.84 13.82 29.88
C PHE A 493 4.19 14.96 29.09
N CYS A 494 4.66 15.22 27.87
CA CYS A 494 4.09 16.23 26.99
C CYS A 494 2.60 15.96 26.69
N ASN A 495 2.21 14.70 26.44
CA ASN A 495 0.80 14.36 26.22
C ASN A 495 -0.07 14.61 27.45
N ILE A 496 0.47 14.39 28.65
CA ILE A 496 -0.22 14.66 29.92
C ILE A 496 -0.37 16.17 30.13
N ILE A 497 0.73 16.93 30.02
CA ILE A 497 0.77 18.39 30.27
C ILE A 497 -0.06 19.13 29.22
N GLY A 498 0.12 18.77 27.95
CA GLY A 498 -0.60 19.37 26.83
C GLY A 498 -2.07 18.95 26.74
N LYS A 499 -2.58 18.11 27.65
CA LYS A 499 -3.95 17.58 27.64
C LYS A 499 -4.32 16.92 26.31
N GLY A 500 -3.36 16.24 25.68
CA GLY A 500 -3.49 15.67 24.34
C GLY A 500 -3.41 16.65 23.16
N ILE A 501 -3.29 17.97 23.42
CA ILE A 501 -3.11 18.99 22.39
C ILE A 501 -1.61 19.16 22.12
N LEU A 502 -1.07 18.30 21.26
CA LEU A 502 0.27 18.49 20.70
C LEU A 502 0.24 19.48 19.53
N SER A 503 1.35 20.22 19.36
CA SER A 503 1.54 21.11 18.20
C SER A 503 1.47 20.33 16.88
N ALA A 504 1.10 21.01 15.79
CA ALA A 504 0.95 20.39 14.47
C ALA A 504 2.25 19.75 13.95
N ASP A 505 3.41 20.28 14.36
CA ASP A 505 4.72 19.74 13.99
C ASP A 505 5.00 18.41 14.68
N TRP A 506 4.55 18.26 15.94
CA TRP A 506 4.61 16.99 16.66
C TRP A 506 3.62 15.95 16.14
N LYS A 507 2.42 16.38 15.71
CA LYS A 507 1.43 15.49 15.07
C LYS A 507 1.90 14.97 13.70
N ARG A 508 2.54 15.83 12.91
CA ARG A 508 3.07 15.49 11.56
C ARG A 508 4.38 14.71 11.62
N GLY A 509 5.20 14.97 12.62
CA GLY A 509 6.52 14.39 12.78
C GLY A 509 6.57 13.08 13.54
N GLY A 510 5.44 12.43 13.86
CA GLY A 510 5.39 11.17 14.61
C GLY A 510 6.54 10.26 14.19
N TYR A 511 7.55 10.15 15.08
CA TYR A 511 8.93 9.85 14.71
C TYR A 511 9.02 8.68 13.73
N LYS A 512 9.82 8.89 12.68
CA LYS A 512 9.97 8.01 11.51
C LYS A 512 10.70 6.71 11.80
N ASP A 513 11.23 6.50 13.00
CA ASP A 513 11.92 5.28 13.36
C ASP A 513 11.08 4.44 14.32
N VAL A 514 10.44 3.44 13.73
CA VAL A 514 9.66 2.43 14.45
C VAL A 514 10.64 1.35 14.90
N ALA A 515 10.68 1.07 16.19
CA ALA A 515 11.40 -0.07 16.71
C ALA A 515 10.95 -1.34 15.97
N VAL A 516 11.86 -1.94 15.20
CA VAL A 516 11.59 -3.15 14.43
C VAL A 516 11.37 -4.27 15.43
N ALA A 517 10.29 -5.03 15.27
CA ALA A 517 10.04 -6.18 16.14
C ALA A 517 11.30 -7.08 16.18
N PRO A 518 11.87 -7.41 17.37
CA PRO A 518 13.08 -8.23 17.48
C PRO A 518 12.96 -9.54 16.68
N THR A 519 14.05 -9.99 16.07
CA THR A 519 14.12 -11.29 15.39
C THR A 519 14.06 -12.43 16.41
N ILE A 520 13.42 -13.53 16.03
CA ILE A 520 13.51 -14.79 16.76
C ILE A 520 14.59 -15.57 16.02
N ASP A 521 15.71 -15.84 16.69
CA ASP A 521 16.71 -16.77 16.18
C ASP A 521 16.23 -18.22 16.38
#